data_AF-A0A6M0MAI5-F1
#
_entry.id   AF-A0A6M0MAI5-F1
#
_cell.length_a   1.000
_cell.length_b   1.000
_cell.length_c   1.000
_cell.angle_alpha   90.00
_cell.angle_beta   90.00
_cell.angle_gamma   90.00
#
_symmetry.space_group_name_H-M   'P 1'
#
loop_
_entity.id
_entity.type
_entity.pdbx_description
1 polymer ?
#
loop_
_entity_poly.entity_id
_entity_poly.type
_entity_poly.pdbx_seq_one_letter_code
_entity_poly.pdbx_strand_id
1 'polypeptide(L)'
;QYTSSRYQSTLRQVGAQSSMSRKGNPYDNAMMESFYKTLKRELINAAHFETRAEATQEIFKYIESYYNTKRMHSGLDYKSPKDFEKYNS
;
A
#
# COMPACT_ATOMS: atom_id res chain seq x y z
N GLN A 1 1.98 17.63 7.06
CA GLN A 1 1.29 17.75 5.76
C GLN A 1 -0.13 17.15 5.77
N TYR A 2 -0.39 16.02 6.47
CA TYR A 2 -1.74 15.42 6.61
C TYR A 2 -2.73 16.17 7.54
N THR A 3 -2.24 17.08 8.38
CA THR A 3 -3.08 17.95 9.23
C THR A 3 -3.37 19.32 8.61
N SER A 4 -2.88 19.57 7.37
CA SER A 4 -3.08 20.86 6.73
C SER A 4 -4.56 21.10 6.41
N SER A 5 -5.00 22.35 6.51
CA SER A 5 -6.39 22.75 6.21
C SER A 5 -6.81 22.31 4.80
N ARG A 6 -5.95 22.53 3.81
CA ARG A 6 -6.17 22.11 2.42
C ARG A 6 -6.45 20.61 2.29
N TYR A 7 -5.63 19.77 2.94
CA TYR A 7 -5.80 18.31 2.89
C TYR A 7 -7.11 17.87 3.57
N GLN A 8 -7.42 18.43 4.74
CA GLN A 8 -8.67 18.12 5.46
C GLN A 8 -9.92 18.58 4.69
N SER A 9 -9.86 19.74 4.02
CA SER A 9 -10.95 20.21 3.16
C SER A 9 -11.18 19.29 1.96
N THR A 10 -10.13 18.81 1.30
CA THR A 10 -10.26 17.84 0.20
C THR A 10 -10.89 16.53 0.68
N LEU A 11 -10.47 16.00 1.84
CA LEU A 11 -11.06 14.78 2.39
C LEU A 11 -12.56 14.93 2.66
N ARG A 12 -12.97 16.05 3.28
CA ARG A 12 -14.38 16.36 3.50
C ARG A 12 -15.18 16.44 2.20
N GLN A 13 -14.60 17.03 1.15
CA GLN A 13 -15.27 17.17 -0.15
C GLN A 13 -15.58 15.82 -0.80
N VAL A 14 -14.70 14.82 -0.64
CA VAL A 14 -14.91 13.48 -1.20
C VAL A 14 -15.61 12.52 -0.24
N GLY A 15 -16.08 13.00 0.92
CA GLY A 15 -16.72 12.19 1.95
C GLY A 15 -15.77 11.23 2.68
N ALA A 16 -14.45 11.43 2.56
CA ALA A 16 -13.46 10.59 3.22
C ALA A 16 -13.19 11.08 4.65
N GLN A 17 -13.10 10.15 5.60
CA GLN A 17 -12.75 10.44 6.98
C GLN A 17 -11.25 10.22 7.21
N SER A 18 -10.56 11.24 7.73
CA SER A 18 -9.16 11.11 8.14
C SER A 18 -9.07 10.30 9.44
N SER A 19 -8.55 9.07 9.38
CA SER A 19 -8.15 8.33 10.57
C SER A 19 -6.68 8.64 10.87
N MET A 20 -6.42 9.74 11.57
CA MET A 20 -5.08 9.99 12.10
C MET A 20 -4.85 9.00 13.25
N SER A 21 -3.97 8.03 13.07
CA SER A 21 -3.60 7.06 14.10
C SER A 21 -3.25 7.80 15.39
N ARG A 22 -3.84 7.38 16.51
CA ARG A 22 -3.49 7.95 17.82
C ARG A 22 -2.01 7.66 18.09
N LYS A 23 -1.32 8.59 18.74
CA LYS A 23 0.08 8.41 19.16
C LYS A 23 0.17 7.11 19.98
N GLY A 24 0.89 6.11 19.46
CA GLY A 24 1.05 4.80 20.13
C GLY A 24 0.20 3.64 19.59
N ASN A 25 -0.50 3.77 18.45
CA ASN A 25 -1.13 2.62 17.79
C ASN A 25 -0.32 2.14 16.56
N PRO A 26 0.69 1.26 16.73
CA PRO A 26 1.52 0.77 15.62
C PRO A 26 0.76 -0.11 14.63
N TYR A 27 -0.41 -0.64 14.99
CA TYR A 27 -1.18 -1.54 14.13
C TYR A 27 -1.78 -0.82 12.92
N ASP A 28 -2.14 0.45 13.06
CA ASP A 28 -2.73 1.23 11.95
C ASP A 28 -1.74 1.41 10.78
N ASN A 29 -0.44 1.48 11.08
CA ASN A 29 0.61 1.59 10.06
C ASN A 29 1.28 0.25 9.73
N ALA A 30 1.05 -0.80 10.52
CA ALA A 30 1.72 -2.10 10.35
C ALA A 30 1.49 -2.70 8.96
N MET A 31 0.31 -2.51 8.37
CA MET A 31 0.00 -2.93 7.00
C MET A 31 0.89 -2.24 5.96
N MET A 32 1.01 -0.91 6.07
CA MET A 32 1.86 -0.12 5.18
C MET A 32 3.35 -0.42 5.38
N GLU A 33 3.79 -0.61 6.62
CA GLU A 33 5.17 -1.01 6.93
C GLU A 33 5.51 -2.38 6.33
N SER A 34 4.60 -3.35 6.46
CA SER A 34 4.72 -4.67 5.84
C SER A 34 4.79 -4.59 4.32
N PHE A 35 3.94 -3.74 3.71
CA PHE A 35 3.97 -3.46 2.27
C PHE A 35 5.33 -2.90 1.83
N TYR A 36 5.81 -1.82 2.46
CA TYR A 36 7.08 -1.19 2.07
C TYR A 36 8.28 -2.09 2.29
N LYS A 37 8.31 -2.88 3.37
CA LYS A 37 9.35 -3.89 3.61
C LYS A 37 9.38 -4.93 2.49
N THR A 38 8.20 -5.39 2.09
CA THR A 38 8.00 -6.36 1.02
C THR A 38 8.42 -5.81 -0.34
N LEU A 39 7.93 -4.63 -0.71
CA LEU A 39 8.26 -3.95 -1.96
C LEU A 39 9.77 -3.75 -2.09
N LYS A 40 10.43 -3.30 -1.02
CA LYS A 40 11.89 -3.13 -1.03
C LYS A 40 12.61 -4.44 -1.26
N ARG A 41 12.22 -5.49 -0.54
CA ARG A 41 12.85 -6.82 -0.63
C ARG A 41 12.67 -7.46 -2.00
N GLU A 42 11.46 -7.40 -2.55
CA GLU A 42 11.08 -8.17 -3.74
C GLU A 42 11.30 -7.43 -5.06
N LEU A 43 11.28 -6.09 -5.05
CA LEU A 43 11.47 -5.27 -6.25
C LEU A 43 12.71 -4.38 -6.14
N ILE A 44 12.74 -3.47 -5.16
CA ILE A 44 13.72 -2.36 -5.16
C ILE A 44 15.16 -2.85 -4.98
N ASN A 45 15.41 -3.79 -4.06
CA ASN A 45 16.77 -4.23 -3.75
C ASN A 45 17.46 -4.98 -4.90
N ALA A 46 16.67 -5.52 -5.84
CA ALA A 46 17.17 -6.25 -7.01
C ALA A 46 17.14 -5.40 -8.29
N ALA A 47 16.55 -4.20 -8.24
CA ALA A 47 16.34 -3.37 -9.41
C ALA A 47 17.39 -2.24 -9.52
N HIS A 48 17.74 -1.90 -10.75
CA HIS A 48 18.43 -0.67 -11.08
C HIS A 48 17.52 0.10 -12.04
N PHE A 49 17.05 1.27 -11.61
CA PHE A 49 16.19 2.13 -12.43
C PHE A 49 17.02 3.29 -12.96
N GLU A 50 17.05 3.46 -14.27
CA GLU A 50 17.77 4.56 -14.92
C GLU A 50 16.98 5.87 -14.78
N THR A 51 15.65 5.78 -14.70
CA THR A 51 14.77 6.95 -14.59
C THR A 51 13.68 6.78 -13.54
N ARG A 52 13.17 7.92 -13.04
CA ARG A 52 11.98 7.92 -12.16
C ARG A 52 10.74 7.36 -12.86
N ALA A 53 10.60 7.58 -14.17
CA ALA A 53 9.47 7.08 -14.94
C ALA A 53 9.46 5.55 -14.98
N GLU A 54 10.62 4.95 -15.26
CA GLU A 54 10.83 3.50 -15.21
C GLU A 54 10.51 2.93 -13.83
N ALA A 55 11.06 3.50 -12.76
CA ALA A 55 10.75 3.07 -11.40
C ALA A 55 9.24 3.13 -11.10
N THR A 56 8.56 4.18 -11.57
CA THR A 56 7.11 4.34 -11.38
C THR A 56 6.34 3.24 -12.12
N GLN A 57 6.72 2.92 -13.35
CA GLN A 57 6.08 1.88 -14.15
C GLN A 57 6.30 0.49 -13.54
N GLU A 58 7.51 0.17 -13.10
CA GLU A 58 7.82 -1.13 -12.50
C GLU A 58 7.15 -1.30 -11.13
N ILE A 59 7.07 -0.25 -10.31
CA ILE A 59 6.29 -0.29 -9.07
C ILE A 59 4.80 -0.51 -9.37
N PHE A 60 4.23 0.21 -10.35
CA PHE A 60 2.83 0.04 -10.73
C PHE A 60 2.56 -1.40 -11.21
N LYS A 61 3.41 -1.92 -12.09
CA LYS A 61 3.32 -3.28 -12.60
C LYS A 61 3.43 -4.32 -11.49
N TYR A 62 4.36 -4.13 -10.55
CA TYR A 62 4.49 -5.00 -9.38
C TYR A 62 3.21 -5.02 -8.54
N ILE A 63 2.61 -3.85 -8.27
CA ILE A 63 1.38 -3.76 -7.47
C ILE A 63 0.21 -4.48 -8.15
N GLU A 64 -0.07 -4.15 -9.42
CA GLU A 64 -1.26 -4.64 -10.13
C GLU A 64 -1.12 -6.10 -10.59
N SER A 65 0.06 -6.47 -11.11
CA SER A 65 0.24 -7.77 -11.78
C SER A 65 0.76 -8.88 -10.86
N TYR A 66 1.24 -8.53 -9.67
CA TYR A 66 1.81 -9.49 -8.73
C TYR A 66 1.29 -9.31 -7.31
N TYR A 67 1.50 -8.15 -6.67
CA TYR A 67 1.17 -7.96 -5.26
C TYR A 67 -0.32 -8.19 -4.98
N ASN A 68 -1.21 -7.50 -5.71
CA ASN A 68 -2.65 -7.60 -5.49
C ASN A 68 -3.24 -8.92 -6.01
N THR A 69 -2.63 -9.54 -7.02
CA THR A 69 -3.27 -10.62 -7.80
C THR A 69 -2.69 -12.01 -7.57
N LYS A 70 -1.45 -12.13 -7.08
CA LYS A 70 -0.72 -13.41 -7.01
C LYS A 70 0.03 -13.63 -5.71
N ARG A 71 0.52 -12.57 -5.09
CA ARG A 71 1.37 -12.67 -3.90
C ARG A 71 0.54 -13.18 -2.73
N MET A 72 1.00 -14.23 -2.06
CA MET A 72 0.33 -14.77 -0.87
C MET A 72 0.73 -13.99 0.38
N HIS A 73 -0.26 -13.69 1.23
CA HIS A 73 -0.05 -12.99 2.50
C HIS A 73 -0.42 -13.90 3.66
N SER A 74 0.51 -14.14 4.58
CA SER A 74 0.26 -14.95 5.78
C SER A 74 -0.85 -14.36 6.66
N GLY A 75 -0.99 -13.03 6.68
CA GLY A 75 -2.09 -12.34 7.37
C GLY A 75 -3.45 -12.40 6.66
N LEU A 76 -3.51 -12.98 5.45
CA LEU A 76 -4.73 -13.16 4.66
C LEU A 76 -4.99 -14.65 4.39
N ASP A 77 -4.63 -15.53 5.32
CA ASP A 77 -4.73 -17.00 5.17
C ASP A 77 -4.05 -17.52 3.90
N TYR A 78 -2.89 -16.96 3.56
CA TYR A 78 -2.12 -17.27 2.36
C TYR A 78 -2.87 -17.02 1.05
N LYS A 79 -3.82 -16.08 1.03
CA LYS A 79 -4.48 -15.59 -0.19
C LYS A 79 -3.80 -14.34 -0.73
N SER A 80 -4.03 -14.05 -2.01
CA SER A 80 -3.74 -12.73 -2.57
C SER A 80 -4.75 -11.70 -2.06
N PRO A 81 -4.42 -10.39 -2.03
CA PRO A 81 -5.38 -9.36 -1.64
C PRO A 81 -6.69 -9.44 -2.44
N LYS A 82 -6.60 -9.62 -3.76
CA LYS A 82 -7.78 -9.74 -4.63
C LYS A 82 -8.61 -10.98 -4.33
N ASP A 83 -7.97 -12.12 -4.06
CA ASP A 83 -8.70 -13.34 -3.69
C ASP A 83 -9.33 -13.17 -2.31
N PHE A 84 -8.61 -12.59 -1.35
CA PHE A 84 -9.13 -12.32 -0.02
C PHE A 84 -10.38 -11.43 -0.09
N GLU A 85 -10.36 -10.34 -0.86
CA GLU A 85 -11.54 -9.50 -1.08
C GLU A 85 -12.68 -10.30 -1.70
N LYS A 86 -12.42 -11.09 -2.75
CA LYS A 86 -13.46 -11.90 -3.42
C LYS A 86 -14.17 -12.89 -2.48
N TYR A 87 -13.45 -13.47 -1.52
CA TYR A 87 -14.00 -14.47 -0.60
C TYR A 87 -14.55 -13.88 0.72
N ASN A 88 -14.33 -12.58 0.99
CA ASN A 88 -14.73 -11.93 2.25
C ASN A 88 -15.55 -10.63 2.03
N SER A 89 -15.98 -10.34 0.80
CA SER A 89 -16.87 -9.21 0.48
C SER A 89 -18.34 -9.61 0.46
#